data_AF-A0A5M6I7R2-F1
#
_entry.id   AF-A0A5M6I7R2-F1
#
_cell.length_a   1.000
_cell.length_b   1.000
_cell.length_c   1.000
_cell.angle_alpha   90.00
_cell.angle_beta   90.00
_cell.angle_gamma   90.00
#
_symmetry.space_group_name_H-M   'P 1'
#
loop_
_entity.id
_entity.type
_entity.pdbx_description
1 polymer ?
#
loop_
_entity_poly.entity_id
_entity_poly.type
_entity_poly.pdbx_seq_one_letter_code
_entity_poly.pdbx_strand_id
1 'polypeptide(L)'
;MVRSPQAAQDYRLHGRLIEAFMADRIKIVVDFNRLNRTGSPVFNPWENVVPLLCLILASLAVMAFNLVAGTLVLIGAMFAYAFFVRPWIAQRLRTRTIENMLKNAHNWQVIWSIGGVVVTLTSNPRIGVVAPAGNWRAFAKQFEGGAAVGPGLGDRMGPGGAGPEPMDDATVV
;
A
#
# COMPACT_ATOMS: atom_id res chain seq x y z
N MET A 1 2.72 24.75 18.91
CA MET A 1 3.70 23.81 18.31
C MET A 1 3.94 24.22 16.86
N VAL A 2 5.12 24.76 16.57
CA VAL A 2 5.52 25.11 15.19
C VAL A 2 5.77 23.81 14.43
N ARG A 3 4.97 23.50 13.40
CA ARG A 3 5.23 22.34 12.53
C ARG A 3 6.60 22.54 11.88
N SER A 4 7.47 21.52 11.95
CA SER A 4 8.74 21.59 11.25
C SER A 4 8.51 21.79 9.74
N PRO A 5 9.38 22.49 9.01
CA PRO A 5 9.24 22.70 7.56
C PRO A 5 9.05 21.38 6.80
N GLN A 6 9.71 20.33 7.28
CA GLN A 6 9.61 18.97 6.75
C GLN A 6 8.22 18.36 6.97
N ALA A 7 7.61 18.55 8.13
CA ALA A 7 6.25 18.06 8.39
C ALA A 7 5.24 18.74 7.45
N ALA A 8 5.36 20.05 7.21
CA ALA A 8 4.51 20.76 6.26
C ALA A 8 4.67 20.23 4.83
N GLN A 9 5.90 19.91 4.41
CA GLN A 9 6.16 19.27 3.12
C GLN A 9 5.51 17.88 3.03
N ASP A 10 5.62 17.07 4.08
CA ASP A 10 5.05 15.72 4.12
C ASP A 10 3.53 15.74 4.01
N TYR A 11 2.86 16.70 4.65
CA TYR A 11 1.41 16.90 4.49
C TYR A 11 1.02 17.22 3.04
N ARG A 12 1.80 18.06 2.34
CA ARG A 12 1.54 18.40 0.93
C ARG A 12 1.75 17.20 0.01
N LEU A 13 2.83 16.45 0.22
CA LEU A 13 3.12 15.23 -0.56
C LEU A 13 2.07 14.14 -0.31
N HIS A 14 1.64 13.99 0.93
CA HIS A 14 0.56 13.07 1.32
C HIS A 14 -0.77 13.45 0.64
N GLY A 15 -1.15 14.72 0.65
CA GLY A 15 -2.34 15.22 -0.06
C GLY A 15 -2.35 14.84 -1.54
N ARG A 16 -1.21 14.94 -2.22
CA ARG A 16 -1.08 14.54 -3.63
C ARG A 16 -1.20 13.04 -3.84
N LEU A 17 -0.69 12.23 -2.91
CA LEU A 17 -0.89 10.79 -2.96
C LEU A 17 -2.37 10.42 -2.78
N ILE A 18 -3.10 11.13 -1.93
CA ILE A 18 -4.56 10.95 -1.81
C ILE A 18 -5.23 11.30 -3.14
N GLU A 19 -4.92 12.45 -3.74
CA GLU A 19 -5.48 12.85 -5.03
C GLU A 19 -5.15 11.84 -6.13
N ALA A 20 -3.92 11.34 -6.18
CA ALA A 20 -3.50 10.33 -7.14
C ALA A 20 -4.22 8.98 -6.91
N PHE A 21 -4.49 8.62 -5.65
CA PHE A 21 -5.24 7.41 -5.31
C PHE A 21 -6.71 7.55 -5.69
N MET A 22 -7.34 8.69 -5.41
CA MET A 22 -8.74 8.97 -5.77
C MET A 22 -8.94 9.07 -7.29
N ALA A 23 -7.92 9.53 -8.03
CA ALA A 23 -7.91 9.55 -9.49
C ALA A 23 -7.53 8.20 -10.13
N ASP A 24 -7.44 7.12 -9.34
CA ASP A 24 -7.04 5.77 -9.76
C ASP A 24 -5.66 5.70 -10.48
N ARG A 25 -4.78 6.67 -10.23
CA ARG A 25 -3.44 6.74 -10.83
C ARG A 25 -2.41 5.90 -10.08
N ILE A 26 -2.67 5.65 -8.80
CA ILE A 26 -1.84 4.79 -7.95
C ILE A 26 -2.65 3.70 -7.28
N LYS A 27 -2.04 2.54 -7.11
CA LYS A 27 -2.59 1.40 -6.40
C LYS A 27 -1.76 1.10 -5.16
N ILE A 28 -2.43 0.99 -4.02
CA ILE A 28 -1.83 0.60 -2.74
C ILE A 28 -2.06 -0.90 -2.53
N VAL A 29 -0.97 -1.66 -2.51
CA VAL A 29 -0.93 -3.08 -2.22
C VAL A 29 -0.39 -3.27 -0.81
N VAL A 30 -1.08 -4.08 -0.01
CA VAL A 30 -0.72 -4.34 1.39
C VAL A 30 -0.38 -5.82 1.52
N ASP A 31 0.81 -6.11 2.05
CA ASP A 31 1.25 -7.46 2.38
C ASP A 31 0.79 -7.83 3.79
N PHE A 32 -0.22 -8.69 3.83
CA PHE A 32 -0.83 -9.16 5.06
C PHE A 32 0.16 -9.84 6.02
N ASN A 33 1.09 -10.65 5.51
CA ASN A 33 2.01 -11.43 6.37
C ASN A 33 3.01 -10.55 7.11
N ARG A 34 3.27 -9.36 6.56
CA ARG A 34 4.16 -8.36 7.16
C ARG A 34 3.42 -7.45 8.14
N LEU A 35 2.18 -7.05 7.84
CA LEU A 35 1.38 -6.17 8.71
C LEU A 35 0.60 -6.90 9.81
N ASN A 36 0.28 -8.20 9.65
CA ASN A 36 -0.42 -9.00 10.66
C ASN A 36 0.55 -9.59 11.70
N ARG A 37 1.32 -8.71 12.36
CA ARG A 37 2.28 -9.07 13.42
C ARG A 37 2.10 -8.19 14.64
N THR A 38 2.37 -8.75 15.82
CA THR A 38 2.39 -8.04 17.10
C THR A 38 3.32 -6.83 17.01
N GLY A 39 2.80 -5.62 17.23
CA GLY A 39 3.53 -4.34 17.09
C GLY A 39 3.08 -3.47 15.91
N SER A 40 2.23 -3.98 15.02
CA SER A 40 1.61 -3.17 13.96
C SER A 40 0.39 -2.40 14.51
N PRO A 41 0.24 -1.09 14.25
CA PRO A 41 -0.87 -0.27 14.74
C PRO A 41 -2.22 -0.66 14.10
N VAL A 42 -2.20 -1.48 13.05
CA VAL A 42 -3.40 -2.04 12.42
C VAL A 42 -3.68 -3.48 12.86
N PHE A 43 -2.81 -4.09 13.68
CA PHE A 43 -3.01 -5.43 14.19
C PHE A 43 -4.06 -5.44 15.31
N ASN A 44 -5.09 -6.26 15.15
CA ASN A 44 -6.04 -6.56 16.21
C ASN A 44 -6.00 -8.07 16.52
N PRO A 45 -5.47 -8.50 17.69
CA PRO A 45 -5.36 -9.91 18.03
C PRO A 45 -6.74 -10.60 18.09
N TRP A 46 -7.78 -9.88 18.51
CA TRP A 46 -9.13 -10.42 18.61
C TRP A 46 -9.72 -10.83 17.27
N GLU A 47 -9.28 -10.23 16.16
CA GLU A 47 -9.78 -10.60 14.83
C GLU A 47 -9.25 -11.95 14.36
N ASN A 48 -8.11 -12.38 14.88
CA ASN A 48 -7.59 -13.74 14.65
C ASN A 48 -8.15 -14.73 15.68
N VAL A 49 -8.29 -14.31 16.94
CA VAL A 49 -8.67 -15.17 18.07
C VAL A 49 -10.17 -15.49 18.09
N VAL A 50 -11.04 -14.50 17.88
CA VAL A 50 -12.49 -14.69 18.00
C VAL A 50 -13.03 -15.74 17.01
N PRO A 51 -12.71 -15.67 15.70
CA PRO A 51 -13.21 -16.68 14.75
C PRO A 51 -12.72 -18.09 15.10
N LEU A 52 -11.45 -18.22 15.50
CA LEU A 52 -10.87 -19.49 15.89
C LEU A 52 -11.58 -20.05 17.13
N LEU A 53 -11.80 -19.21 18.14
CA LEU A 53 -12.48 -19.59 19.38
C LEU A 53 -13.94 -20.01 19.10
N CYS A 54 -14.68 -19.26 18.30
CA CYS A 54 -16.04 -19.62 17.91
C CYS A 54 -16.10 -20.99 17.21
N LEU A 55 -15.16 -21.27 16.31
CA LEU A 55 -15.08 -22.54 15.59
C LEU A 55 -14.77 -23.72 16.53
N ILE A 56 -13.84 -23.55 17.46
CA ILE A 56 -13.50 -24.56 18.46
C ILE A 56 -14.68 -24.81 19.40
N LEU A 57 -15.31 -23.75 19.91
CA LEU A 57 -16.47 -23.86 20.80
C LEU A 57 -17.65 -24.53 20.10
N ALA A 58 -17.89 -24.23 18.83
CA ALA A 58 -18.93 -24.89 18.04
C ALA A 58 -18.67 -26.39 17.88
N SER A 59 -17.42 -26.78 17.59
CA SER A 59 -17.04 -28.19 17.52
C SER A 59 -17.20 -28.90 18.87
N LEU A 60 -16.76 -28.28 19.96
CA LEU A 60 -16.89 -28.84 21.32
C LEU A 60 -18.36 -28.98 21.73
N ALA A 61 -19.22 -28.02 21.38
CA ALA A 61 -20.65 -28.09 21.65
C ALA A 61 -21.30 -29.29 20.92
N VAL A 62 -20.92 -29.57 19.67
CA VAL A 62 -21.39 -30.75 18.94
C VAL A 62 -20.82 -32.04 19.54
N MET A 63 -19.55 -32.01 19.96
CA MET A 63 -18.85 -33.14 20.55
C MET A 63 -19.51 -33.63 21.85
N ALA A 64 -20.13 -32.73 22.61
CA ALA A 64 -20.88 -33.07 23.82
C ALA A 64 -22.08 -34.01 23.56
N PHE A 65 -22.63 -34.02 22.34
CA PHE A 65 -23.73 -34.91 21.95
C PHE A 65 -23.22 -36.12 21.14
N ASN A 66 -22.20 -35.92 20.31
CA ASN A 66 -21.63 -36.98 19.48
C ASN A 66 -20.15 -36.69 19.16
N LEU A 67 -19.27 -37.55 19.68
CA LEU A 67 -17.81 -37.40 19.53
C LEU A 67 -17.36 -37.38 18.06
N VAL A 68 -17.91 -38.29 17.24
CA VAL A 68 -17.56 -38.42 15.83
C VAL A 68 -18.02 -37.18 15.06
N ALA A 69 -19.27 -36.75 15.28
CA ALA A 69 -19.80 -35.55 14.64
C ALA A 69 -19.00 -34.29 15.04
N GLY A 70 -18.67 -34.13 16.33
CA GLY A 70 -17.86 -33.01 16.82
C GLY A 70 -16.47 -32.97 16.17
N THR A 71 -15.85 -34.14 15.96
CA THR A 71 -14.55 -34.25 15.28
C THR A 71 -14.65 -33.86 13.81
N LEU A 72 -15.69 -34.31 13.10
CA LEU A 72 -15.93 -33.90 11.70
C LEU A 72 -16.16 -32.38 11.59
N VAL A 73 -16.88 -31.79 12.54
CA VAL A 73 -17.07 -30.34 12.62
C VAL A 73 -15.74 -29.63 12.88
N LEU A 74 -14.85 -30.17 13.73
CA LEU A 74 -13.52 -29.58 13.97
C LEU A 74 -12.69 -29.55 12.69
N ILE A 75 -12.68 -30.65 11.94
CA ILE A 75 -11.97 -30.75 10.66
C ILE A 75 -12.56 -29.74 9.66
N GLY A 76 -13.89 -29.69 9.54
CA GLY A 76 -14.58 -28.71 8.71
C GLY A 76 -14.28 -27.26 9.12
N ALA A 77 -14.20 -26.99 10.41
CA ALA A 77 -13.84 -25.70 10.97
C ALA A 77 -12.40 -25.28 10.61
N MET A 78 -11.44 -26.22 10.60
CA MET A 78 -10.07 -25.93 10.15
C MET A 78 -10.05 -25.50 8.68
N PHE A 79 -10.80 -26.21 7.83
CA PHE A 79 -10.97 -25.80 6.43
C PHE A 79 -11.66 -24.45 6.32
N ALA A 80 -12.73 -24.23 7.10
CA ALA A 80 -13.45 -22.96 7.09
C ALA A 80 -12.54 -21.78 7.48
N TYR A 81 -11.68 -21.99 8.48
CA TYR A 81 -10.70 -21.00 8.90
C TYR A 81 -9.69 -20.67 7.78
N ALA A 82 -9.14 -21.70 7.13
CA ALA A 82 -8.15 -21.53 6.08
C ALA A 82 -8.72 -20.83 4.84
N PHE A 83 -9.95 -21.19 4.42
CA PHE A 83 -10.53 -20.73 3.16
C PHE A 83 -11.42 -19.49 3.28
N PHE A 84 -12.06 -19.24 4.42
CA PHE A 84 -12.97 -18.11 4.57
C PHE A 84 -12.41 -17.07 5.54
N VAL A 85 -12.01 -17.49 6.74
CA VAL A 85 -11.59 -16.55 7.79
C VAL A 85 -10.29 -15.83 7.40
N ARG A 86 -9.26 -16.56 6.96
CA ARG A 86 -7.99 -15.96 6.53
C ARG A 86 -8.14 -14.88 5.44
N PRO A 87 -8.77 -15.15 4.28
CA PRO A 87 -8.92 -14.13 3.25
C PRO A 87 -9.82 -12.98 3.69
N TRP A 88 -10.85 -13.24 4.50
CA TRP A 88 -11.72 -12.20 5.05
C TRP A 88 -10.95 -11.22 5.96
N ILE A 89 -10.12 -11.74 6.87
CA ILE A 89 -9.26 -10.91 7.74
C ILE A 89 -8.28 -10.11 6.88
N ALA A 90 -7.67 -10.74 5.86
CA ALA A 90 -6.71 -10.06 4.98
C ALA A 90 -7.34 -8.87 4.24
N GLN A 91 -8.57 -9.05 3.72
CA GLN A 91 -9.30 -7.98 3.06
C GLN A 91 -9.64 -6.84 4.04
N ARG A 92 -10.08 -7.18 5.25
CA ARG A 92 -10.44 -6.17 6.26
C ARG A 92 -9.22 -5.40 6.76
N LEU A 93 -8.08 -6.06 6.96
CA LEU A 93 -6.82 -5.42 7.30
C LEU A 93 -6.37 -4.47 6.19
N ARG A 94 -6.46 -4.89 4.93
CA ARG A 94 -6.11 -4.07 3.77
C ARG A 94 -6.95 -2.78 3.75
N THR A 95 -8.27 -2.88 3.88
CA THR A 95 -9.16 -1.71 3.87
C THR A 95 -8.81 -0.73 4.98
N ARG A 96 -8.64 -1.21 6.22
CA ARG A 96 -8.28 -0.35 7.36
C ARG A 96 -6.92 0.29 7.22
N THR A 97 -5.95 -0.45 6.68
CA THR A 97 -4.60 0.07 6.44
C THR A 97 -4.68 1.24 5.46
N ILE A 98 -5.39 1.06 4.35
CA ILE A 98 -5.58 2.12 3.35
C ILE A 98 -6.32 3.32 3.97
N GLU A 99 -7.44 3.10 4.67
CA GLU A 99 -8.17 4.17 5.34
C GLU A 99 -7.30 4.96 6.32
N ASN A 100 -6.51 4.27 7.16
CA ASN A 100 -5.63 4.93 8.12
C ASN A 100 -4.47 5.67 7.46
N MET A 101 -3.92 5.12 6.37
CA MET A 101 -2.90 5.77 5.56
C MET A 101 -3.43 7.05 4.89
N LEU A 102 -4.68 7.06 4.44
CA LEU A 102 -5.28 8.22 3.78
C LEU A 102 -5.73 9.31 4.75
N LYS A 103 -6.00 8.98 6.03
CA LYS A 103 -6.47 9.97 7.04
C LYS A 103 -5.45 11.04 7.41
N ASN A 104 -4.16 10.69 7.55
CA ASN A 104 -3.15 11.62 8.05
C ASN A 104 -1.74 11.24 7.57
N ALA A 105 -0.95 12.24 7.19
CA ALA A 105 0.45 12.09 6.80
C ALA A 105 1.30 11.44 7.91
N HIS A 106 0.97 11.68 9.18
CA HIS A 106 1.65 11.01 10.29
C HIS A 106 1.39 9.49 10.29
N ASN A 107 0.12 9.08 10.16
CA ASN A 107 -0.27 7.66 10.07
C ASN A 107 0.35 6.99 8.85
N TRP A 108 0.40 7.71 7.72
CA TRP A 108 1.10 7.27 6.52
C TRP A 108 2.55 6.92 6.83
N GLN A 109 3.29 7.83 7.49
CA GLN A 109 4.70 7.61 7.79
C GLN A 109 4.95 6.50 8.82
N VAL A 110 4.07 6.36 9.82
CA VAL A 110 4.14 5.26 10.79
C VAL A 110 3.90 3.91 10.11
N ILE A 111 2.89 3.80 9.25
CA ILE A 111 2.62 2.56 8.50
C ILE A 111 3.76 2.28 7.51
N TRP A 112 4.31 3.33 6.89
CA TRP A 112 5.44 3.21 5.98
C TRP A 112 6.72 2.71 6.66
N SER A 113 7.03 3.15 7.89
CA SER A 113 8.24 2.72 8.59
C SER A 113 8.20 1.26 9.03
N ILE A 114 7.01 0.73 9.31
CA ILE A 114 6.79 -0.70 9.63
C ILE A 114 6.99 -1.57 8.39
N GLY A 115 6.61 -1.05 7.22
CA GLY A 115 6.75 -1.75 5.94
C GLY A 115 5.56 -2.66 5.60
N GLY A 116 5.70 -3.37 4.48
CA GLY A 116 4.64 -4.26 3.97
C GLY A 116 3.53 -3.53 3.21
N VAL A 117 3.76 -2.27 2.86
CA VAL A 117 2.93 -1.54 1.90
C VAL A 117 3.74 -1.27 0.65
N VAL A 118 3.12 -1.43 -0.51
CA VAL A 118 3.69 -1.09 -1.80
C VAL A 118 2.74 -0.14 -2.51
N VAL A 119 3.27 0.96 -3.02
CA VAL A 119 2.52 1.91 -3.83
C VAL A 119 3.05 1.80 -5.24
N THR A 120 2.17 1.52 -6.19
CA THR A 120 2.49 1.31 -7.62
C THR A 120 1.66 2.23 -8.48
N LEU A 121 2.11 2.57 -9.69
CA LEU A 121 1.24 3.20 -10.67
C LEU A 121 0.22 2.18 -11.20
N THR A 122 -1.02 2.63 -11.39
CA THR A 122 -2.06 1.81 -12.02
C THR A 122 -1.73 1.52 -13.48
N SER A 123 -1.14 2.50 -14.19
CA SER A 123 -0.73 2.36 -15.59
C SER A 123 0.47 1.44 -15.78
N ASN A 124 1.37 1.35 -14.79
CA ASN A 124 2.52 0.45 -14.85
C ASN A 124 2.88 -0.07 -13.44
N PRO A 125 2.47 -1.30 -13.10
CA PRO A 125 2.76 -1.92 -11.81
C PRO A 125 4.25 -2.10 -11.50
N ARG A 126 5.15 -2.02 -12.50
CA ARG A 126 6.60 -2.09 -12.30
C ARG A 126 7.17 -0.81 -11.69
N ILE A 127 6.47 0.31 -11.84
CA ILE A 127 6.89 1.60 -11.29
C ILE A 127 6.17 1.77 -9.97
N GLY A 128 6.92 1.65 -8.88
CA GLY A 128 6.40 1.76 -7.53
C GLY A 128 7.48 1.86 -6.48
N VAL A 129 7.03 2.10 -5.25
CA VAL A 129 7.87 2.21 -4.06
C VAL A 129 7.40 1.21 -3.01
N VAL A 130 8.35 0.48 -2.43
CA VAL A 130 8.11 -0.56 -1.42
C VAL A 130 8.53 -0.05 -0.06
N ALA A 131 7.63 -0.10 0.92
CA ALA A 131 7.94 0.23 2.29
C ALA A 131 8.72 -0.91 3.00
N PRO A 132 9.69 -0.62 3.88
CA PRO A 132 10.07 0.69 4.39
C PRO A 132 11.24 1.34 3.62
N ALA A 133 11.96 0.59 2.79
CA ALA A 133 13.19 1.02 2.13
C ALA A 133 12.98 2.07 1.03
N GLY A 134 11.81 2.10 0.40
CA GLY A 134 11.48 3.00 -0.69
C GLY A 134 11.22 4.43 -0.23
N ASN A 135 11.68 5.40 -1.04
CA ASN A 135 11.45 6.81 -0.79
C ASN A 135 10.11 7.27 -1.37
N TRP A 136 9.04 7.16 -0.57
CA TRP A 136 7.70 7.60 -0.97
C TRP A 136 7.62 9.10 -1.29
N ARG A 137 8.49 9.92 -0.69
CA ARG A 137 8.50 11.38 -0.93
C ARG A 137 8.97 11.68 -2.35
N ALA A 138 10.02 10.99 -2.81
CA ALA A 138 10.51 11.11 -4.18
C ALA A 138 9.46 10.64 -5.19
N PHE A 139 8.73 9.57 -4.87
CA PHE A 139 7.62 9.10 -5.68
C PHE A 139 6.46 10.09 -5.72
N ALA A 140 6.05 10.65 -4.58
CA ALA A 140 4.99 11.66 -4.50
C ALA A 140 5.32 12.95 -5.28
N LYS A 141 6.60 13.31 -5.36
CA LYS A 141 7.07 14.45 -6.17
C LYS A 141 6.85 14.25 -7.67
N GLN A 142 6.76 13.02 -8.17
CA GLN A 142 6.45 12.77 -9.59
C GLN A 142 5.05 13.25 -9.99
N PHE A 143 4.19 13.52 -9.01
CA PHE A 143 2.86 14.09 -9.20
C PHE A 143 2.82 15.62 -9.01
N GLU A 144 3.99 16.28 -8.89
CA GLU A 144 4.10 17.73 -8.89
C GLU A 144 3.73 18.29 -10.28
N GLY A 145 2.54 18.87 -10.39
CA GLY A 145 2.07 19.51 -11.64
C GLY A 145 0.83 18.88 -12.27
N GLY A 146 0.16 17.93 -11.63
CA GLY A 146 -1.13 17.38 -12.10
C GLY A 146 -1.03 16.33 -13.20
N ALA A 147 0.11 16.25 -13.89
CA ALA A 147 0.42 15.18 -14.84
C ALA A 147 1.02 13.99 -14.10
N ALA A 148 0.38 12.82 -14.20
CA ALA A 148 1.10 11.56 -14.01
C ALA A 148 2.19 11.53 -15.06
N VAL A 149 3.45 11.61 -14.66
CA VAL A 149 4.51 11.23 -15.59
C VAL A 149 4.39 9.72 -15.80
N GLY A 150 3.68 9.34 -16.87
CA GLY A 150 3.70 7.99 -17.40
C GLY A 150 5.12 7.60 -17.82
N PRO A 151 5.37 6.32 -18.14
CA PRO A 151 6.70 5.82 -18.47
C PRO A 151 7.22 6.47 -19.77
N GLY A 152 7.93 7.60 -19.62
CA GLY A 152 8.60 8.35 -20.69
C GLY A 152 9.70 9.26 -20.13
N LEU A 153 10.09 9.07 -18.87
CA LEU A 153 11.09 9.88 -18.18
C LEU A 153 12.52 9.39 -18.52
N GLY A 154 12.77 9.28 -19.82
CA GLY A 154 14.07 9.10 -20.46
C GLY A 154 14.47 10.28 -21.34
N ASP A 155 13.62 11.30 -21.51
CA ASP A 155 13.96 12.49 -22.30
C ASP A 155 14.68 13.56 -21.47
N ARG A 156 15.66 13.12 -20.68
CA ARG A 156 16.73 14.02 -20.22
C ARG A 156 17.73 14.21 -21.36
N MET A 157 17.29 14.83 -22.45
CA MET A 157 18.17 15.72 -23.22
C MET A 157 18.13 17.06 -22.48
N GLY A 158 19.21 17.34 -21.75
CA GLY A 158 19.33 18.56 -20.94
C GLY A 158 19.28 19.84 -21.79
N PRO A 159 19.08 21.01 -21.16
CA PRO A 159 19.10 22.29 -21.86
C PRO A 159 20.54 22.62 -22.24
N GLY A 160 20.95 22.21 -23.44
CA GLY A 160 22.32 22.41 -23.93
C GLY A 160 22.47 22.43 -25.45
N GLY A 161 21.38 22.42 -26.22
CA GLY A 161 21.42 22.64 -27.67
C GLY A 161 21.09 24.09 -27.98
N ALA A 162 22.09 24.96 -28.00
CA ALA A 162 21.97 26.32 -28.49
C ALA A 162 21.48 26.32 -29.94
N GLY A 163 20.32 26.94 -30.19
CA GLY A 163 20.22 27.86 -31.33
C GLY A 163 20.33 29.28 -30.76
N PRO A 164 20.78 30.29 -31.52
CA PRO A 164 20.84 30.36 -32.99
C PRO A 164 22.19 30.87 -33.51
N GLU A 165 22.47 30.73 -34.81
CA GLU A 165 22.76 31.88 -35.69
C GLU A 165 22.89 31.47 -37.17
N PRO A 166 22.46 32.33 -38.10
CA PRO A 166 22.64 32.15 -39.54
C PRO A 166 23.97 32.76 -40.00
N MET A 167 24.68 32.15 -40.95
CA MET A 167 25.64 32.88 -41.78
C MET A 167 25.88 32.18 -43.12
N ASP A 168 25.83 33.02 -44.15
CA ASP A 168 26.10 32.79 -45.57
C ASP A 168 27.52 32.28 -45.87
N ASP A 169 27.66 31.88 -47.14
CA ASP A 169 28.87 31.79 -47.96
C ASP A 169 29.77 30.56 -47.84
N ALA A 170 29.79 29.75 -48.91
CA ALA A 170 30.95 29.60 -49.82
C ALA A 170 30.97 28.23 -50.52
N THR A 171 30.76 28.32 -51.83
CA THR A 171 31.29 27.49 -52.92
C THR A 171 32.68 26.87 -52.67
N VAL A 172 32.94 25.70 -53.28
CA VAL A 172 34.20 24.99 -53.63
C VAL A 172 34.02 23.51 -53.22
N VAL A 173 33.89 22.50 -54.08
CA VAL A 173 34.53 22.16 -55.38
C VAL A 173 33.49 21.63 -56.35
#